data_AF-A0A8E2IBR3-F1
#
_entry.id   AF-A0A8E2IBR3-F1
#
_cell.length_a   1.000
_cell.length_b   1.000
_cell.length_c   1.000
_cell.angle_alpha   90.00
_cell.angle_beta   90.00
_cell.angle_gamma   90.00
#
_symmetry.space_group_name_H-M   'P 1'
#
loop_
_entity.id
_entity.type
_entity.pdbx_description
1 polymer ?
#
loop_
_entity_poly.entity_id
_entity_poly.type
_entity_poly.pdbx_seq_one_letter_code
_entity_poly.pdbx_strand_id
1 'polypeptide(L)' 'GITTSMSRKGNCHDNAVIESFHSSLKSEGFNAQSRASISNSKVVQIVNQYMYRYNHVRIQAKLNYLSPLEYRGQAA' A
#
# COMPACT_ATOMS: atom_id res chain seq x y z
N GLY A 1 9.71 -17.58 -16.29
CA GLY A 1 10.42 -16.48 -15.61
C GLY A 1 9.52 -15.26 -15.53
N ILE A 2 9.88 -14.25 -14.74
CA ILE A 2 9.12 -12.98 -14.67
C ILE A 2 9.79 -11.98 -15.61
N THR A 3 9.01 -11.35 -16.49
CA THR A 3 9.51 -10.25 -17.34
C THR A 3 9.57 -8.97 -16.52
N THR A 4 10.76 -8.40 -16.37
CA THR A 4 10.92 -7.10 -15.71
C THR A 4 10.59 -5.99 -16.71
N SER A 5 9.88 -4.98 -16.23
CA SER A 5 9.60 -3.75 -16.98
C SER A 5 10.03 -2.58 -16.12
N MET A 6 10.92 -1.74 -16.65
CA MET A 6 11.44 -0.57 -15.97
C MET A 6 11.01 0.67 -16.76
N SER A 7 10.52 1.67 -16.07
CA SER A 7 10.18 2.96 -16.67
C SER A 7 11.42 3.65 -17.22
N ARG A 8 11.24 4.43 -18.30
CA ARG A 8 12.31 5.29 -18.82
C ARG A 8 12.70 6.32 -17.76
N LYS A 9 13.98 6.69 -17.73
CA LYS A 9 14.49 7.77 -16.88
C LYS A 9 13.66 9.04 -17.11
N GLY A 10 13.14 9.62 -16.03
CA GLY A 10 12.30 10.82 -16.07
C GLY A 10 10.79 10.58 -16.21
N ASN A 11 10.31 9.33 -16.26
CA ASN A 11 8.87 9.04 -16.21
C ASN A 11 8.43 8.68 -14.77
N CYS A 12 7.79 9.63 -14.08
CA CYS A 12 7.26 9.41 -12.72
C CYS A 12 5.88 8.75 -12.70
N HIS A 13 5.12 8.77 -13.81
CA HIS A 13 3.73 8.33 -13.81
C HIS A 13 3.58 6.84 -13.51
N ASP A 14 4.49 6.01 -14.05
CA ASP A 14 4.50 4.57 -13.82
C ASP A 14 4.77 4.24 -12.34
N ASN A 15 5.59 5.05 -11.66
CA ASN A 15 5.92 4.89 -10.24
C ASN A 15 4.92 5.58 -9.29
N ALA A 16 4.15 6.55 -9.78
CA ALA A 16 3.28 7.39 -8.94
C ALA A 16 2.30 6.56 -8.08
N VAL A 17 1.79 5.44 -8.62
CA VAL A 17 0.86 4.57 -7.89
C VAL A 17 1.53 3.91 -6.68
N ILE A 18 2.73 3.35 -6.85
CA ILE A 18 3.45 2.68 -5.77
C ILE A 18 4.02 3.70 -4.77
N GLU A 19 4.42 4.88 -5.24
CA GLU A 19 4.87 5.98 -4.37
C GLU A 19 3.74 6.50 -3.47
N SER A 20 2.54 6.68 -4.03
CA SER A 20 1.33 7.07 -3.27
C SER A 20 0.97 6.02 -2.21
N PHE A 21 1.06 4.73 -2.56
CA PHE A 21 0.88 3.64 -1.60
C PHE A 21 1.91 3.70 -0.46
N HIS A 22 3.19 3.87 -0.77
CA HIS A 22 4.24 3.97 0.24
C HIS A 22 4.09 5.21 1.13
N SER A 23 3.66 6.34 0.56
CA SER A 23 3.33 7.54 1.32
C SER A 23 2.24 7.26 2.35
N SER A 24 1.12 6.65 1.90
CA SER A 24 -0.01 6.27 2.75
C SER A 24 0.38 5.27 3.85
N LEU A 25 1.16 4.23 3.51
CA LEU A 25 1.64 3.25 4.49
C LEU A 25 2.44 3.92 5.60
N LYS A 26 3.35 4.84 5.25
CA LYS A 26 4.20 5.54 6.22
C LYS A 26 3.38 6.54 7.06
N SER A 27 2.48 7.30 6.44
CA SER A 27 1.68 8.32 7.12
C SER A 27 0.52 7.77 7.95
N GLU A 28 0.00 6.59 7.62
CA GLU A 28 -1.09 5.98 8.38
C GLU A 28 -0.56 4.93 9.36
N GLY A 29 0.47 4.16 8.98
CA GLY A 29 1.01 3.06 9.79
C GLY A 29 2.01 3.48 10.88
N PHE A 30 2.72 4.59 10.69
CA PHE A 30 3.86 4.96 11.55
C PHE A 30 3.77 6.37 12.16
N ASN A 31 2.68 7.10 11.94
CA ASN A 31 2.54 8.50 12.34
C ASN A 31 2.63 8.74 13.85
N ALA A 32 2.11 7.81 14.67
CA ALA A 32 2.16 7.91 16.12
C ALA A 32 3.45 7.35 16.76
N GLN A 33 4.39 6.82 15.97
CA GLN A 33 5.58 6.13 16.48
C GLN A 33 6.79 7.07 16.46
N SER A 34 7.48 7.25 17.60
CA SER A 34 8.79 7.88 17.60
C SER A 34 9.78 7.02 16.81
N ARG A 35 10.38 7.59 15.76
CA ARG A 35 11.30 6.87 14.86
C ARG A 35 12.51 6.24 15.57
N ALA A 36 12.83 6.70 16.77
CA ALA A 36 14.03 6.29 17.51
C ALA A 36 13.92 4.92 18.20
N SER A 37 12.75 4.24 18.23
CA SER A 37 12.56 3.06 19.10
C SER A 37 11.68 1.94 18.56
N ILE A 38 11.50 1.84 17.23
CA ILE A 38 10.70 0.74 16.67
C ILE A 38 11.59 -0.47 16.34
N SER A 39 11.30 -1.63 16.95
CA SER A 39 11.98 -2.88 16.62
C SER A 39 11.55 -3.39 15.24
N ASN A 40 12.42 -4.17 14.58
CA ASN A 40 12.09 -4.81 13.30
C ASN A 40 10.82 -5.69 13.41
N SER A 41 10.64 -6.41 14.52
CA SER A 41 9.43 -7.20 14.76
C SER A 41 8.16 -6.34 14.78
N LYS A 42 8.23 -5.15 15.40
CA LYS A 42 7.12 -4.21 15.43
C LYS A 42 6.83 -3.61 14.05
N VAL A 43 7.86 -3.31 13.26
CA VAL A 43 7.70 -2.86 11.86
C VAL A 43 6.94 -3.92 11.04
N VAL A 44 7.36 -5.18 11.11
CA VAL A 44 6.70 -6.29 10.39
C VAL A 44 5.23 -6.41 10.81
N GLN A 45 4.94 -6.33 12.11
CA GLN A 45 3.56 -6.36 12.60
C GLN A 45 2.71 -5.20 12.04
N ILE A 46 3.23 -3.98 12.07
CA ILE A 46 2.52 -2.81 11.53
C ILE A 46 2.26 -2.97 10.03
N VAL A 47 3.25 -3.42 9.27
CA VAL A 47 3.11 -3.64 7.83
C VAL A 47 2.04 -4.72 7.55
N ASN A 48 2.07 -5.85 8.25
CA ASN A 48 1.07 -6.91 8.08
C ASN A 48 -0.35 -6.43 8.42
N GLN A 49 -0.50 -5.70 9.53
CA GLN A 49 -1.79 -5.13 9.92
C GLN A 49 -2.28 -4.10 8.90
N TYR A 50 -1.39 -3.26 8.40
CA TYR A 50 -1.72 -2.28 7.36
C TYR A 50 -2.10 -2.98 6.05
N MET A 51 -1.42 -4.08 5.66
CA MET A 51 -1.76 -4.86 4.46
C MET A 51 -3.16 -5.46 4.55
N TYR A 52 -3.50 -6.03 5.71
CA TYR A 52 -4.84 -6.54 5.95
C TYR A 52 -5.88 -5.42 5.82
N ARG A 53 -5.69 -4.30 6.53
CA ARG A 53 -6.62 -3.16 6.48
C ARG A 53 -6.73 -2.58 5.06
N TYR A 54 -5.63 -2.46 4.34
CA TYR A 54 -5.60 -1.93 2.98
C TYR A 54 -6.40 -2.81 2.01
N ASN A 55 -6.25 -4.13 2.09
CA ASN A 55 -6.90 -5.04 1.14
C ASN A 55 -8.35 -5.37 1.49
N HIS A 56 -8.67 -5.51 2.78
CA HIS A 56 -9.97 -6.00 3.25
C HIS A 56 -10.93 -4.90 3.70
N VAL A 57 -10.42 -3.73 4.13
CA VAL A 57 -11.23 -2.73 4.83
C VAL A 57 -11.21 -1.37 4.13
N ARG A 58 -10.12 -1.01 3.45
CA ARG A 58 -9.95 0.33 2.88
C ARG A 58 -10.89 0.55 1.70
N ILE A 59 -11.93 1.35 1.92
CA ILE A 59 -12.82 1.83 0.88
C ILE A 59 -12.09 2.79 -0.06
N GLN A 60 -12.23 2.58 -1.37
CA GLN A 60 -11.66 3.46 -2.38
C GLN A 60 -12.73 3.93 -3.36
N ALA A 61 -12.88 5.24 -3.52
CA ALA A 61 -13.87 5.82 -4.44
C ALA A 61 -13.70 5.31 -5.88
N LYS A 62 -12.44 5.14 -6.33
CA LYS A 62 -12.11 4.57 -7.64
C LYS A 62 -12.55 3.11 -7.84
N LEU A 63 -12.87 2.41 -6.75
CA LEU A 63 -13.32 1.02 -6.74
C LEU A 63 -14.82 0.95 -6.40
N ASN A 64 -15.62 1.93 -6.81
CA ASN A 64 -17.05 2.01 -6.51
C ASN A 64 -17.37 1.94 -5.00
N TYR A 65 -16.51 2.56 -4.17
CA TYR A 65 -16.63 2.52 -2.72
C TYR A 65 -16.55 1.10 -2.12
N LEU A 66 -15.72 0.24 -2.72
CA LEU A 66 -15.42 -1.09 -2.20
C LEU A 66 -13.97 -1.17 -1.71
N SER A 67 -13.69 -2.17 -0.88
CA SER A 67 -12.32 -2.59 -0.61
C SER A 67 -11.68 -3.24 -1.85
N PRO A 68 -10.33 -3.27 -1.95
CA PRO A 68 -9.66 -3.96 -3.05
C PRO A 68 -10.07 -5.42 -3.21
N LEU A 69 -10.31 -6.14 -2.10
CA LEU A 69 -10.73 -7.53 -2.17
C LEU A 69 -12.17 -7.69 -2.68
N GLU A 70 -13.10 -6.88 -2.19
CA GLU A 70 -14.49 -6.89 -2.66
C GLU A 70 -14.59 -6.54 -4.15
N TYR A 71 -13.86 -5.51 -4.58
CA TYR A 71 -13.81 -5.12 -6.00
C TYR A 71 -13.28 -6.27 -6.87
N ARG A 72 -12.24 -6.98 -6.42
CA ARG A 72 -11.72 -8.17 -7.14
C ARG A 72 -12.75 -9.30 -7.21
N GLY A 73 -13.59 -9.46 -6.19
CA GLY A 73 -14.66 -10.47 -6.18
C GLY A 73 -15.81 -10.18 -7.14
N GLN A 74 -16.04 -8.91 -7.49
CA GLN A 74 -17.07 -8.52 -8.47
C GLN A 74 -16.61 -8.62 -9.92
N ALA A 75 -15.29 -8.54 -10.15
CA ALA A 75 -14.69 -8.63 -11.48
C ALA A 75 -14.38 -10.09 -11.91
N ALA A 76 -14.83 -11.08 -11.13
CA ALA A 76 -14.65 -12.51 -11.34
C ALA A 76 -15.85 -13.14 -12.04
#